data_AF-A0A8H5LWI4-F1
#
_entry.id   AF-A0A8H5LWI4-F1
#
_cell.length_a   1.000
_cell.length_b   1.000
_cell.length_c   1.000
_cell.angle_alpha   90.00
_cell.angle_beta   90.00
_cell.angle_gamma   90.00
#
_symmetry.space_group_name_H-M   'P 1'
#
loop_
_entity.id
_entity.type
_entity.pdbx_description
1 polymer ?
#
loop_
_entity_poly.entity_id
_entity_poly.type
_entity_poly.pdbx_seq_one_letter_code
_entity_poly.pdbx_strand_id
1 'polypeptide(L)'
;MTRYRKELAALSSQLSEDEFSITLLTSLPDSWDSFIQGVDTASLSDSTKLISRVLEQARRKVAKPSSDDIALAANRFKSKGSKPSSTATCHGCGRPGHFISDCHDTAAGKTYTEQQKKENY
;
A
#
# COMPACT_ATOMS: atom_id res chain seq x y z
N MET A 1 2.37 -44.49 6.53
CA MET A 1 2.89 -43.10 6.68
C MET A 1 4.30 -42.99 7.27
N THR A 2 4.83 -43.98 8.00
CA THR A 2 6.20 -43.94 8.58
C THR A 2 7.30 -44.40 7.62
N ARG A 3 6.99 -45.30 6.68
CA ARG A 3 7.93 -45.82 5.68
C ARG A 3 8.40 -44.75 4.69
N TYR A 4 7.47 -43.98 4.12
CA TYR A 4 7.77 -42.85 3.25
C TYR A 4 8.68 -41.80 3.92
N ARG A 5 8.49 -41.52 5.21
CA ARG A 5 9.37 -40.61 5.95
C ARG A 5 10.80 -41.13 6.07
N LYS A 6 10.98 -42.44 6.27
CA LYS A 6 12.31 -43.06 6.35
C LYS A 6 13.00 -43.12 4.99
N GLU A 7 12.25 -43.43 3.93
CA GLU A 7 12.77 -43.43 2.55
C GLU A 7 13.13 -42.02 2.08
N LEU A 8 12.32 -41.00 2.40
CA LEU A 8 12.63 -39.59 2.12
C LEU A 8 13.83 -39.09 2.91
N ALA A 9 13.99 -39.51 4.18
CA ALA A 9 15.16 -39.16 4.98
C ALA A 9 16.45 -39.82 4.46
N ALA A 10 16.36 -41.04 3.93
CA ALA A 10 17.48 -41.75 3.31
C ALA A 10 17.89 -41.14 1.96
N LEU A 11 16.93 -40.60 1.21
CA LEU A 11 17.17 -39.83 -0.03
C LEU A 11 17.69 -38.41 0.28
N SER A 12 17.20 -37.75 1.33
CA SER A 12 17.67 -36.42 1.71
C SER A 12 19.10 -36.41 2.25
N SER A 13 19.61 -37.54 2.76
CA SER A 13 21.00 -37.67 3.19
C SER A 13 22.02 -37.72 2.04
N GLN A 14 21.58 -37.80 0.78
CA GLN A 14 22.47 -37.76 -0.39
C GLN A 14 22.52 -36.40 -1.08
N LEU A 15 21.55 -35.52 -0.82
CA LEU A 15 21.53 -34.21 -1.44
C LEU A 15 22.47 -33.28 -0.68
N SER A 16 23.45 -32.77 -1.41
CA SER A 16 24.22 -31.61 -0.95
C SER A 16 23.26 -30.49 -0.57
N GLU A 17 23.62 -29.67 0.43
CA GLU A 17 22.80 -28.52 0.83
C GLU A 17 22.50 -27.58 -0.35
N ASP A 18 23.43 -27.50 -1.30
CA ASP A 18 23.27 -26.76 -2.55
C ASP A 18 22.22 -27.41 -3.48
N GLU A 19 22.25 -28.74 -3.61
CA GLU A 19 21.27 -29.48 -4.43
C GLU A 19 19.86 -29.42 -3.83
N PHE A 20 19.77 -29.43 -2.49
CA PHE A 20 18.51 -29.22 -1.79
C PHE A 20 17.97 -27.81 -2.07
N SER A 21 18.81 -26.78 -1.99
CA SER A 21 18.44 -25.40 -2.31
C SER A 21 18.00 -25.24 -3.77
N ILE A 22 18.69 -25.85 -4.73
CA ILE A 22 18.33 -25.81 -6.15
C ILE A 22 17.01 -26.56 -6.41
N THR A 23 16.84 -27.74 -5.81
CA THR A 23 15.60 -28.53 -5.92
C THR A 23 14.42 -27.77 -5.31
N LEU A 24 14.64 -27.10 -4.18
CA LEU A 24 13.62 -26.25 -3.58
C LEU A 24 13.24 -25.13 -4.55
N LEU A 25 14.20 -24.35 -5.06
CA LEU A 25 13.97 -23.22 -5.97
C LEU A 25 13.27 -23.60 -7.27
N THR A 26 13.61 -24.75 -7.84
CA THR A 26 13.00 -25.26 -9.08
C THR A 26 11.61 -25.87 -8.88
N SER A 27 11.25 -26.23 -7.64
CA SER A 27 9.90 -26.70 -7.31
C SER A 27 8.88 -25.58 -7.09
N LEU A 28 9.32 -24.30 -7.06
CA LEU A 28 8.39 -23.18 -6.94
C LEU A 28 7.67 -22.91 -8.28
N PRO A 29 6.39 -22.48 -8.26
CA PRO A 29 5.66 -22.10 -9.47
C PRO A 29 6.24 -20.85 -10.15
N ASP A 30 6.10 -20.71 -11.47
CA ASP A 30 6.59 -19.60 -12.31
C ASP A 30 6.29 -18.19 -11.76
N SER A 31 5.20 -18.03 -11.00
CA SER A 31 4.91 -16.77 -10.28
C SER A 31 6.06 -16.31 -9.36
N TRP A 32 6.99 -17.19 -9.01
CA TRP A 32 8.17 -16.94 -8.18
C TRP A 32 9.45 -16.63 -8.99
N ASP A 33 9.40 -16.57 -10.32
CA ASP A 33 10.56 -16.26 -11.16
C ASP A 33 11.25 -14.95 -10.76
N SER A 34 10.49 -13.92 -10.43
CA SER A 34 11.06 -12.64 -9.96
C SER A 34 11.80 -12.76 -8.63
N PHE A 35 11.41 -13.71 -7.77
CA PHE A 35 12.12 -14.01 -6.54
C PHE A 35 13.37 -14.84 -6.85
N ILE A 36 13.25 -15.87 -7.68
CA ILE A 36 14.33 -16.78 -8.05
C ILE A 36 15.49 -16.03 -8.73
N GLN A 37 15.19 -15.07 -9.62
CA GLN A 37 16.21 -14.22 -10.27
C GLN A 37 17.03 -13.36 -9.29
N GLY A 38 16.47 -13.05 -8.12
CA GLY A 38 17.13 -12.25 -7.09
C GLY A 38 17.84 -13.07 -6.02
N VAL A 39 17.78 -14.40 -6.07
CA VAL A 39 18.53 -15.27 -5.16
C VAL A 39 19.96 -15.37 -5.66
N ASP A 40 20.91 -15.03 -4.80
CA ASP A 40 22.32 -15.23 -5.10
C ASP A 40 22.65 -16.72 -5.03
N THR A 41 23.07 -17.29 -6.17
CA THR A 41 23.46 -18.69 -6.27
C THR A 41 24.73 -19.00 -5.48
N ALA A 42 25.53 -18.00 -5.11
CA ALA A 42 26.72 -18.18 -4.27
C ALA A 42 26.40 -18.40 -2.78
N SER A 43 25.18 -18.08 -2.33
CA SER A 43 24.76 -18.24 -0.92
C SER A 43 23.83 -19.44 -0.69
N LEU A 44 23.81 -20.42 -1.60
CA LEU A 44 22.90 -21.58 -1.55
C LEU A 44 23.25 -22.62 -0.47
N SER A 45 24.39 -22.46 0.18
CA SER A 45 24.90 -23.37 1.22
C SER A 45 24.22 -23.25 2.58
N ASP A 46 23.29 -22.30 2.77
CA ASP A 46 22.49 -22.20 4.00
C ASP A 46 21.00 -22.36 3.66
N SER A 47 20.55 -23.61 3.70
CA SER A 47 19.17 -23.99 3.41
C SER A 47 18.16 -23.33 4.35
N THR A 48 18.55 -23.04 5.60
CA THR A 48 17.68 -22.44 6.61
C THR A 48 17.39 -20.97 6.31
N LYS A 49 18.41 -20.22 5.89
CA LYS A 49 18.25 -18.83 5.42
C LYS A 49 17.40 -18.75 4.16
N LEU A 50 17.56 -19.71 3.24
CA LEU A 50 16.74 -19.77 2.03
C LEU A 50 15.26 -20.01 2.36
N ILE A 51 14.96 -21.01 3.21
CA ILE A 51 13.58 -21.33 3.64
C ILE A 51 12.93 -20.14 4.33
N SER A 52 13.62 -19.50 5.28
CA SER A 52 13.08 -18.33 5.98
C SER A 52 12.77 -17.18 5.02
N ARG A 53 13.62 -16.95 4.02
CA ARG A 53 13.41 -15.92 2.99
C ARG A 53 12.23 -16.24 2.06
N VAL A 54 12.06 -17.51 1.68
CA VAL A 54 10.90 -17.98 0.91
C VAL A 54 9.61 -17.78 1.71
N LEU A 55 9.59 -18.15 2.99
CA LEU A 55 8.42 -17.97 3.86
C LEU A 55 8.05 -16.50 4.05
N GLU A 56 9.04 -15.62 4.19
CA GLU A 56 8.80 -14.17 4.26
C GLU A 56 8.18 -13.65 2.95
N GLN A 57 8.72 -14.07 1.80
CA GLN A 57 8.20 -13.65 0.50
C GLN A 57 6.78 -14.18 0.25
N ALA A 58 6.47 -15.41 0.67
CA ALA A 58 5.12 -15.96 0.63
C ALA A 58 4.15 -15.11 1.45
N ARG A 59 4.54 -14.74 2.68
CA ARG A 59 3.74 -13.86 3.55
C ARG A 59 3.54 -12.49 2.90
N ARG A 60 4.57 -11.90 2.29
CA ARG A 60 4.45 -10.62 1.57
C ARG A 60 3.51 -10.71 0.38
N LYS A 61 3.53 -11.81 -0.38
CA LYS A 61 2.60 -12.02 -1.50
C LYS A 61 1.14 -12.14 -1.04
N VAL A 62 0.89 -12.82 0.08
CA VAL A 62 -0.46 -12.94 0.67
C VAL A 62 -0.92 -11.63 1.34
N ALA A 63 0.00 -10.90 1.96
CA ALA A 63 -0.29 -9.68 2.70
C ALA A 63 -0.33 -8.40 1.85
N LYS A 64 -0.07 -8.46 0.54
CA LYS A 64 -0.32 -7.34 -0.37
C LYS A 64 -1.82 -7.29 -0.69
N PRO A 65 -2.62 -6.38 -0.09
CA PRO A 65 -3.78 -5.87 -0.82
C PRO A 65 -3.27 -5.24 -2.11
N SER A 66 -4.09 -5.27 -3.17
CA SER A 66 -3.73 -4.63 -4.43
C SER A 66 -3.25 -3.20 -4.14
N SER A 67 -2.17 -2.76 -4.81
CA SER A 67 -1.68 -1.37 -4.69
C SER A 67 -2.80 -0.35 -4.93
N ASP A 68 -3.81 -0.74 -5.71
CA ASP A 68 -5.00 0.05 -6.02
C ASP A 68 -5.91 0.28 -4.78
N ASP A 69 -5.98 -0.68 -3.85
CA ASP A 69 -6.83 -0.59 -2.65
C ASP A 69 -6.25 0.37 -1.60
N ILE A 70 -4.91 0.46 -1.50
CA ILE A 70 -4.24 1.36 -0.57
C ILE A 70 -4.31 2.81 -1.06
N ALA A 71 -4.17 3.04 -2.37
CA ALA A 71 -4.26 4.37 -2.97
C ALA A 71 -5.65 4.99 -2.78
N LEU A 72 -6.72 4.19 -2.87
CA LEU A 72 -8.10 4.68 -2.66
C LEU A 72 -8.41 4.99 -1.19
N ALA A 73 -7.70 4.40 -0.23
CA ALA A 73 -7.87 4.69 1.20
C ALA A 73 -7.19 6.01 1.62
N ALA A 74 -6.00 6.31 1.05
CA ALA A 74 -5.25 7.52 1.38
C ALA A 74 -5.98 8.82 0.94
N ASN A 75 -6.81 8.76 -0.10
CA ASN A 75 -7.51 9.94 -0.60
C ASN A 75 -8.88 10.22 0.08
N ARG A 76 -9.40 9.30 0.89
CA ARG A 76 -10.70 9.53 1.59
C ARG A 76 -10.61 10.60 2.66
N PHE A 77 -9.45 10.76 3.29
CA PHE A 77 -9.23 11.75 4.36
C PHE A 77 -8.92 13.17 3.85
N LYS A 78 -8.66 13.34 2.54
CA LYS A 78 -8.40 14.65 1.92
C LYS A 78 -9.63 15.31 1.29
N SER A 79 -10.83 14.76 1.54
CA SER A 79 -12.11 15.33 1.10
C SER A 79 -12.86 16.00 2.26
N LYS A 80 -12.16 16.73 3.12
CA LYS A 80 -12.80 17.66 4.07
C LYS A 80 -12.87 19.07 3.51
N GLY A 81 -13.27 19.19 2.25
CA GLY A 81 -13.96 20.37 1.75
C GLY A 81 -15.44 20.15 2.00
N SER A 82 -15.88 20.36 3.24
CA SER A 82 -17.31 20.41 3.56
C SER A 82 -17.92 21.49 2.68
N LYS A 83 -18.59 21.09 1.59
CA LYS A 83 -19.35 22.03 0.77
C LYS A 83 -20.22 22.84 1.72
N PRO A 84 -20.02 24.15 1.83
CA PRO A 84 -20.86 24.98 2.67
C PRO A 84 -22.29 24.77 2.21
N SER A 85 -23.17 24.46 3.17
CA SER A 85 -24.61 24.45 2.94
C SER A 85 -24.98 25.70 2.15
N SER A 86 -25.90 25.60 1.20
CA SER A 86 -26.39 26.75 0.41
C SER A 86 -26.99 27.88 1.27
N THR A 87 -27.18 27.63 2.57
CA THR A 87 -27.64 28.58 3.60
C THR A 87 -26.50 29.33 4.30
N ALA A 88 -25.24 28.93 4.14
CA ALA A 88 -24.11 29.60 4.78
C ALA A 88 -23.78 30.91 4.05
N THR A 89 -23.83 32.02 4.77
CA THR A 89 -23.50 33.36 4.25
C THR A 89 -22.10 33.77 4.71
N CYS A 90 -21.27 34.25 3.79
CA CYS A 90 -19.93 34.74 4.11
C CYS A 90 -20.01 36.07 4.86
N HIS A 91 -19.46 36.14 6.08
CA HIS A 91 -19.41 37.39 6.86
C HIS A 91 -18.43 38.44 6.34
N GLY A 92 -17.52 38.06 5.42
CA GLY A 92 -16.55 38.95 4.78
C GLY A 92 -17.16 39.76 3.63
N CYS A 93 -17.86 39.09 2.71
CA CYS A 93 -18.43 39.71 1.50
C CYS A 93 -19.97 39.78 1.47
N GLY A 94 -20.66 39.09 2.38
CA GLY A 94 -22.13 39.05 2.46
C GLY A 94 -22.82 38.05 1.54
N ARG A 95 -22.09 37.32 0.68
CA ARG A 95 -22.68 36.39 -0.31
C ARG A 95 -22.95 34.99 0.27
N PRO A 96 -24.05 34.33 -0.10
CA PRO A 96 -24.34 32.95 0.29
C PRO A 96 -23.47 31.93 -0.48
N GLY A 97 -23.36 30.72 0.07
CA GLY A 97 -22.70 29.58 -0.56
C GLY A 97 -21.21 29.41 -0.26
N HIS A 98 -20.64 30.22 0.64
CA HIS A 98 -19.28 29.99 1.17
C HIS A 98 -19.08 30.62 2.56
N PHE A 99 -18.07 30.15 3.29
CA PHE A 99 -17.64 30.74 4.56
C PHE A 99 -16.52 31.77 4.34
N ILE A 100 -16.24 32.60 5.35
CA ILE A 100 -15.16 33.59 5.30
C ILE A 100 -13.77 32.95 5.04
N SER A 101 -13.56 31.70 5.45
CA SER A 101 -12.33 30.93 5.18
C SER A 101 -12.12 30.63 3.70
N ASP A 102 -13.20 30.50 2.93
CA ASP A 102 -13.20 30.14 1.52
C ASP A 102 -13.56 31.34 0.63
N CYS A 103 -13.53 32.55 1.19
CA CYS A 103 -13.90 33.77 0.49
C CYS A 103 -12.77 34.26 -0.41
N HIS A 104 -12.97 34.17 -1.72
CA HIS A 104 -12.02 34.64 -2.72
C HIS A 104 -11.71 36.14 -2.58
N ASP A 105 -12.71 36.97 -2.26
CA ASP A 105 -12.50 38.41 -2.13
C ASP A 105 -11.71 38.78 -0.86
N THR A 106 -11.89 38.04 0.23
CA THR A 106 -11.07 38.20 1.45
C THR A 106 -9.65 37.71 1.22
N ALA A 107 -9.46 36.61 0.49
CA ALA A 107 -8.13 36.15 0.06
C ALA A 107 -7.43 37.17 -0.85
N ALA A 108 -8.19 37.93 -1.65
CA ALA A 108 -7.71 39.04 -2.47
C ALA A 108 -7.52 40.36 -1.70
N GLY A 109 -7.72 40.38 -0.37
CA GLY A 109 -7.54 41.56 0.48
C GLY A 109 -8.62 42.64 0.36
N LYS A 110 -9.77 42.33 -0.25
CA LYS A 110 -10.89 43.27 -0.37
C LYS A 110 -11.68 43.33 0.94
N THR A 111 -12.02 44.55 1.36
CA THR A 111 -12.91 44.81 2.48
C THR A 111 -14.25 45.36 1.97
N TYR A 112 -15.34 44.92 2.56
CA TYR A 112 -16.70 45.35 2.22
C TYR A 112 -17.29 46.16 3.37
N THR A 113 -17.98 47.24 3.06
CA THR A 113 -18.75 48.00 4.05
C THR A 113 -20.05 47.27 4.39
N GLU A 114 -20.67 47.59 5.53
CA GLU A 114 -21.93 46.96 5.97
C GLU A 114 -23.10 47.20 5.01
N GLN A 115 -23.06 48.29 4.22
CA GLN A 115 -24.04 48.55 3.15
C GLN A 115 -23.86 47.56 1.99
N GLN A 116 -22.63 47.37 1.53
CA GLN A 116 -22.31 46.44 0.44
C GLN A 116 -22.60 45.00 0.83
N LYS A 117 -22.40 44.60 2.09
CA LYS A 117 -22.75 43.25 2.54
C LYS A 117 -24.25 42.98 2.48
N LYS A 118 -25.09 43.98 2.79
CA LYS A 118 -26.56 43.87 2.71
C LYS A 118 -27.07 43.79 1.27
N GLU A 119 -26.37 44.43 0.33
CA GLU A 119 -26.68 44.33 -1.11
C GLU A 119 -26.29 42.96 -1.71
N ASN A 120 -25.35 42.25 -1.08
CA ASN A 120 -24.85 40.94 -1.54
C ASN A 120 -25.60 39.73 -0.94
N TYR A 121 -26.48 39.96 0.04
CA TYR A 121 -27.35 38.95 0.65
C TYR A 121 -28.61 38.78 -0.19
#